data_AF-K1TNY3-F1
#
_entry.id   AF-K1TNY3-F1
#
_cell.length_a   1.000
_cell.length_b   1.000
_cell.length_c   1.000
_cell.angle_alpha   90.00
_cell.angle_beta   90.00
_cell.angle_gamma   90.00
#
_symmetry.space_group_name_H-M   'P 1'
#
loop_
_entity.id
_entity.type
_entity.pdbx_description
1 polymer ?
#
loop_
_entity_poly.entity_id
_entity_poly.type
_entity_poly.pdbx_seq_one_letter_code
_entity_poly.pdbx_strand_id
1 'polypeptide(L)'
;DKAVISEDNENAGKYKIEVEFSGIESDSEVTVSPFNSKQEQTLSEHIEFSELEILQLSEFYEITARSGDDTIRRIIMIPTSGFPDDRESAAVNSVVKDRASFVEYIAFVLGDDYVASMLEGKQMGESGFFANSSDAMPALYEKMLKTSVEGPERIKDIGYVLKMVTDKDIIP
;
A
#
# COMPACT_ATOMS: atom_id res chain seq x y z
N ASP A 1 -19.89 15.00 -2.39
CA ASP A 1 -18.60 15.15 -1.69
C ASP A 1 -17.46 14.89 -2.66
N LYS A 2 -16.37 15.62 -2.52
CA LYS A 2 -15.15 15.47 -3.34
C LYS A 2 -13.93 15.82 -2.48
N ALA A 3 -12.77 15.27 -2.83
CA ALA A 3 -11.51 15.62 -2.21
C ALA A 3 -10.44 15.97 -3.24
N VAL A 4 -9.52 16.86 -2.86
CA VAL A 4 -8.41 17.30 -3.70
C VAL A 4 -7.12 17.20 -2.89
N ILE A 5 -6.13 16.50 -3.44
CA ILE A 5 -4.77 16.41 -2.93
C ILE A 5 -3.92 17.49 -3.59
N SER A 6 -3.05 18.12 -2.80
CA SER A 6 -1.99 19.01 -3.27
C SER A 6 -0.72 18.79 -2.47
N GLU A 7 0.44 19.14 -3.04
CA GLU A 7 1.69 19.15 -2.29
C GLU A 7 1.68 20.28 -1.26
N ASP A 8 2.20 20.01 -0.07
CA ASP A 8 2.31 21.01 0.99
C ASP A 8 3.47 21.96 0.68
N ASN A 9 3.14 23.22 0.38
CA ASN A 9 4.12 24.25 0.02
C ASN A 9 5.12 24.55 1.15
N GLU A 10 4.77 24.25 2.41
CA GLU A 10 5.63 24.49 3.57
C GLU A 10 6.49 23.28 3.92
N ASN A 11 6.08 22.07 3.50
CA ASN A 11 6.70 20.80 3.84
C ASN A 11 6.96 19.93 2.60
N ALA A 12 8.17 20.01 2.04
CA ALA A 12 8.56 19.24 0.86
C ALA A 12 8.34 17.72 1.06
N GLY A 13 7.69 17.08 0.08
CA GLY A 13 7.36 15.64 0.13
C GLY A 13 6.20 15.29 1.07
N LYS A 14 5.51 16.28 1.62
CA LYS A 14 4.24 16.11 2.33
C LYS A 14 3.09 16.63 1.48
N TYR A 15 1.90 16.19 1.84
CA TYR A 15 0.68 16.46 1.08
C TYR A 15 -0.42 16.99 2.00
N LYS A 16 -1.32 17.75 1.38
CA LYS A 16 -2.55 18.22 1.96
C LYS A 16 -3.75 17.64 1.22
N ILE A 17 -4.81 17.29 1.94
CA ILE A 17 -6.11 16.91 1.41
C ILE A 17 -7.13 17.96 1.84
N GLU A 18 -7.83 18.53 0.87
CA GLU A 18 -9.03 19.34 1.09
C GLU A 18 -10.27 18.51 0.73
N VAL A 19 -11.21 18.36 1.67
CA VAL A 19 -12.45 17.62 1.48
C VAL A 19 -13.63 18.59 1.56
N GLU A 20 -14.50 18.53 0.55
CA GLU A 20 -15.73 19.32 0.48
C GLU A 20 -16.95 18.38 0.57
N PHE A 21 -17.75 18.55 1.63
CA PHE A 21 -18.98 17.80 1.86
C PHE A 21 -20.20 18.62 1.47
N SER A 22 -21.15 18.04 0.74
CA SER A 22 -22.34 18.74 0.27
C SER A 22 -23.54 18.49 1.18
N GLY A 23 -24.17 19.58 1.66
CA GLY A 23 -25.45 19.48 2.38
C GLY A 23 -25.34 18.88 3.78
N ILE A 24 -24.20 19.09 4.45
CA ILE A 24 -23.95 18.62 5.81
C ILE A 24 -23.94 19.83 6.77
N GLU A 25 -24.66 19.71 7.89
CA GLU A 25 -24.52 20.62 9.03
C GLU A 25 -23.41 20.11 9.95
N SER A 26 -22.59 21.02 10.48
CA SER A 26 -21.47 20.62 11.35
C SER A 26 -22.00 19.96 12.63
N ASP A 27 -21.51 18.76 12.92
CA ASP A 27 -21.89 17.98 14.10
C ASP A 27 -20.63 17.57 14.87
N SER A 28 -20.50 18.08 16.10
CA SER A 28 -19.36 17.78 16.97
C SER A 28 -19.25 16.31 17.38
N GLU A 29 -20.34 15.55 17.27
CA GLU A 29 -20.38 14.12 17.58
C GLU A 29 -19.90 13.24 16.42
N VAL A 30 -19.71 13.83 15.24
CA VAL A 30 -19.26 13.13 14.04
C VAL A 30 -17.89 13.65 13.60
N THR A 31 -16.98 12.73 13.31
CA THR A 31 -15.64 13.03 12.83
C THR A 31 -15.33 12.27 11.55
N VAL A 32 -14.36 12.78 10.82
CA VAL A 32 -13.80 12.19 9.60
C VAL A 32 -12.28 12.11 9.70
N SER A 33 -11.73 11.03 9.18
CA SER A 33 -10.30 10.78 9.10
C SER A 33 -9.95 10.12 7.76
N PRO A 34 -8.87 10.53 7.06
CA PRO A 34 -8.31 9.74 5.97
C PRO A 34 -7.92 8.36 6.51
N PHE A 35 -8.34 7.27 5.87
CA PHE A 35 -8.27 5.92 6.44
C PHE A 35 -6.85 5.47 6.81
N ASN A 36 -5.84 5.90 6.05
CA ASN A 36 -4.43 5.57 6.29
C ASN A 36 -3.72 6.61 7.20
N SER A 37 -4.47 7.53 7.80
CA SER A 37 -3.97 8.56 8.72
C SER A 37 -4.58 8.39 10.11
N LYS A 38 -3.94 9.03 11.09
CA LYS A 38 -4.46 9.17 12.45
C LYS A 38 -5.11 10.54 12.69
N GLN A 39 -5.08 11.42 11.69
CA GLN A 39 -5.67 12.75 11.80
C GLN A 39 -7.19 12.63 11.75
N GLU A 40 -7.85 13.25 12.71
CA GLU A 40 -9.30 13.24 12.85
C GLU A 40 -9.78 14.68 12.95
N GLN A 41 -10.81 15.02 12.17
CA GLN A 41 -11.42 16.35 12.16
C GLN A 41 -12.93 16.22 12.38
N THR A 42 -13.54 17.20 13.02
CA THR A 42 -15.00 17.29 13.12
C THR A 42 -15.62 17.42 11.74
N LEU A 43 -16.71 16.67 11.49
CA LEU A 43 -17.43 16.71 10.24
C LEU A 43 -18.00 18.12 10.02
N SER A 44 -17.62 18.72 8.92
CA SER A 44 -18.04 20.05 8.48
C SER A 44 -17.98 20.13 6.96
N GLU A 45 -18.50 21.22 6.38
CA GLU A 45 -18.58 21.39 4.93
C GLU A 45 -17.19 21.40 4.26
N HIS A 46 -16.18 21.96 4.93
CA HIS A 46 -14.82 22.10 4.43
C HIS A 46 -13.82 21.59 5.47
N ILE A 47 -13.02 20.60 5.10
CA ILE A 47 -12.07 19.95 6.00
C ILE A 47 -10.71 19.88 5.34
N GLU A 48 -9.67 20.12 6.14
CA GLU A 48 -8.28 20.06 5.72
C GLU A 48 -7.48 19.09 6.60
N PHE A 49 -6.68 18.27 5.92
CA PHE A 49 -5.67 17.40 6.51
C PHE A 49 -4.33 17.74 5.87
N SER A 50 -3.30 18.07 6.66
CA SER A 50 -1.98 18.50 6.19
C SER A 50 -0.89 17.53 6.61
N GLU A 51 0.35 17.75 6.17
CA GLU A 51 1.52 16.94 6.58
C GLU A 51 1.41 15.42 6.31
N LEU A 52 0.58 15.02 5.35
CA LEU A 52 0.36 13.62 5.01
C LEU A 52 1.51 13.06 4.18
N GLU A 53 1.90 11.83 4.46
CA GLU A 53 2.84 11.07 3.61
C GLU A 53 2.12 10.48 2.41
N ILE A 54 2.88 10.20 1.34
CA ILE A 54 2.35 9.64 0.09
C ILE A 54 1.54 8.35 0.29
N LEU A 55 1.94 7.50 1.26
CA LEU A 55 1.27 6.25 1.59
C LEU A 55 -0.03 6.45 2.40
N GLN A 56 -0.22 7.65 2.97
CA GLN A 56 -1.43 8.01 3.71
C GLN A 56 -2.54 8.53 2.79
N LEU A 57 -2.22 8.83 1.53
CA LEU A 57 -3.18 9.28 0.53
C LEU A 57 -4.02 8.11 0.04
N SER A 58 -5.34 8.21 0.16
CA SER A 58 -6.29 7.23 -0.38
C SER A 58 -7.66 7.90 -0.62
N GLU A 59 -8.55 7.21 -1.35
CA GLU A 59 -9.95 7.64 -1.49
C GLU A 59 -10.84 7.21 -0.32
N PHE A 60 -10.28 6.50 0.66
CA PHE A 60 -11.03 5.96 1.80
C PHE A 60 -10.93 6.87 3.01
N TYR A 61 -12.08 7.13 3.61
CA TYR A 61 -12.21 7.96 4.81
C TYR A 61 -13.05 7.20 5.84
N GLU A 62 -12.61 7.23 7.10
CA GLU A 62 -13.39 6.72 8.22
C GLU A 62 -14.26 7.84 8.77
N ILE A 63 -15.57 7.61 8.82
CA ILE A 63 -16.53 8.44 9.53
C ILE A 63 -16.82 7.77 10.88
N THR A 64 -16.62 8.51 11.96
CA THR A 64 -16.91 8.05 13.32
C THR A 64 -18.00 8.92 13.92
N ALA A 65 -19.11 8.31 14.34
CA ALA A 65 -20.16 8.98 15.09
C ALA A 65 -20.17 8.46 16.53
N ARG A 66 -20.23 9.36 17.52
CA ARG A 66 -20.22 9.02 18.95
C ARG A 66 -21.44 9.62 19.62
N SER A 67 -22.25 8.79 20.28
CA SER A 67 -23.40 9.24 21.08
C SER A 67 -23.37 8.55 22.43
N GLY A 68 -23.02 9.29 23.49
CA GLY A 68 -22.79 8.70 24.80
C GLY A 68 -21.65 7.67 24.76
N ASP A 69 -21.94 6.44 25.16
CA ASP A 69 -20.98 5.32 25.14
C ASP A 69 -20.97 4.55 23.80
N ASP A 70 -21.90 4.86 22.89
CA ASP A 70 -22.02 4.19 21.60
C ASP A 70 -21.10 4.85 20.57
N THR A 71 -20.35 4.03 19.83
CA THR A 71 -19.51 4.48 18.72
C THR A 71 -19.78 3.66 17.47
N ILE A 72 -20.10 4.35 16.38
CA ILE A 72 -20.29 3.75 15.06
C ILE A 72 -19.18 4.24 14.14
N ARG A 73 -18.56 3.32 13.40
CA ARG A 73 -17.54 3.63 12.39
C ARG A 73 -17.96 3.10 11.03
N ARG A 74 -17.75 3.90 9.99
CA ARG A 74 -17.98 3.50 8.59
C ARG A 74 -16.84 4.00 7.73
N ILE A 75 -16.35 3.15 6.84
CA ILE A 75 -15.44 3.55 5.79
C ILE A 75 -16.28 3.96 4.58
N ILE A 76 -16.06 5.17 4.08
CA ILE A 76 -16.67 5.68 2.86
C ILE A 76 -15.58 5.98 1.83
N MET A 77 -15.98 5.95 0.56
CA MET A 77 -15.12 6.34 -0.54
C MET A 77 -15.53 7.74 -1.00
N ILE A 78 -14.62 8.70 -0.92
CA ILE A 78 -14.83 10.06 -1.44
C ILE A 78 -13.97 10.19 -2.71
N PRO A 79 -14.57 10.49 -3.88
CA PRO A 79 -13.83 10.71 -5.10
C PRO A 79 -12.71 11.73 -4.86
N THR A 80 -11.46 11.30 -5.00
CA THR A 80 -10.29 12.13 -4.69
C THR A 80 -9.43 12.35 -5.94
N SER A 81 -9.07 13.60 -6.20
CA SER A 81 -8.22 14.00 -7.32
C SER A 81 -6.87 14.54 -6.83
N GLY A 82 -5.88 14.64 -7.73
CA GLY A 82 -4.56 15.21 -7.38
C GLY A 82 -3.59 14.22 -6.75
N PHE A 83 -3.81 12.91 -6.88
CA PHE A 83 -2.82 11.92 -6.45
C PHE A 83 -1.48 12.15 -7.18
N PRO A 84 -0.34 12.05 -6.47
CA PRO A 84 0.97 12.08 -7.10
C PRO A 84 1.16 10.92 -8.08
N ASP A 85 1.82 11.17 -9.22
CA ASP A 85 2.06 10.17 -10.27
C ASP A 85 2.90 8.98 -9.76
N ASP A 86 3.79 9.22 -8.80
CA ASP A 86 4.67 8.23 -8.19
C ASP A 86 4.04 7.48 -7.00
N ARG A 87 2.80 7.82 -6.61
CA ARG A 87 2.13 7.22 -5.45
C ARG A 87 1.98 5.71 -5.59
N GLU A 88 1.70 5.24 -6.80
CA GLU A 88 1.60 3.80 -7.06
C GLU A 88 2.95 3.10 -6.91
N SER A 89 4.01 3.68 -7.46
CA SER A 89 5.38 3.17 -7.25
C SER A 89 5.73 3.20 -5.77
N ALA A 90 5.42 4.27 -5.03
CA ALA A 90 5.65 4.35 -3.59
C ALA A 90 4.94 3.24 -2.82
N ALA A 91 3.68 2.93 -3.17
CA ALA A 91 2.94 1.82 -2.59
C ALA A 91 3.63 0.47 -2.87
N VAL A 92 4.05 0.21 -4.11
CA VAL A 92 4.78 -1.02 -4.47
C VAL A 92 6.09 -1.13 -3.71
N ASN A 93 6.90 -0.07 -3.68
CA ASN A 93 8.20 -0.08 -2.98
C ASN A 93 8.04 -0.20 -1.44
N SER A 94 6.91 0.20 -0.87
CA SER A 94 6.61 0.00 0.56
C SER A 94 6.42 -1.48 0.93
N VAL A 95 5.91 -2.27 -0.01
CA VAL A 95 5.73 -3.73 0.14
C VAL A 95 7.02 -4.45 -0.26
N VAL A 96 7.57 -4.09 -1.42
CA VAL A 96 8.75 -4.70 -2.03
C VAL A 96 10.00 -3.88 -1.73
N LYS A 97 10.33 -3.81 -0.44
CA LYS A 97 11.43 -3.01 0.10
C LYS A 97 12.82 -3.64 -0.01
N ASP A 98 12.93 -4.94 -0.23
CA ASP A 98 14.20 -5.66 -0.30
C ASP A 98 14.09 -6.93 -1.15
N ARG A 99 15.24 -7.57 -1.42
CA ARG A 99 15.30 -8.78 -2.26
C ARG A 99 14.46 -9.93 -1.69
N ALA A 100 14.30 -10.02 -0.36
CA ALA A 100 13.53 -11.10 0.25
C ALA A 100 12.03 -10.88 0.02
N SER A 101 11.52 -9.65 0.23
CA SER A 101 10.11 -9.33 -0.05
C SER A 101 9.77 -9.39 -1.53
N PHE A 102 10.72 -9.12 -2.42
CA PHE A 102 10.56 -9.34 -3.86
C PHE A 102 10.35 -10.83 -4.19
N VAL A 103 11.15 -11.71 -3.61
CA VAL A 103 11.01 -13.16 -3.81
C VAL A 103 9.70 -13.69 -3.22
N GLU A 104 9.29 -13.18 -2.05
CA GLU A 104 8.00 -13.51 -1.43
C GLU A 104 6.81 -13.07 -2.29
N TYR A 105 6.87 -11.89 -2.89
CA TYR A 105 5.86 -11.42 -3.84
C TYR A 105 5.75 -12.36 -5.06
N ILE A 106 6.89 -12.77 -5.64
CA ILE A 106 6.88 -13.72 -6.77
C ILE A 106 6.29 -15.06 -6.33
N ALA A 107 6.68 -15.58 -5.16
CA ALA A 107 6.14 -16.83 -4.62
C ALA A 107 4.61 -16.80 -4.51
N PHE A 108 4.08 -15.70 -3.98
CA PHE A 108 2.65 -15.45 -3.85
C PHE A 108 1.95 -15.43 -5.22
N VAL A 109 2.46 -14.67 -6.19
CA VAL A 109 1.85 -14.57 -7.54
C VAL A 109 1.89 -15.90 -8.29
N LEU A 110 2.96 -16.68 -8.11
CA LEU A 110 3.07 -18.02 -8.69
C LEU A 110 2.13 -19.02 -8.01
N GLY A 111 1.60 -18.70 -6.83
CA GLY A 111 0.71 -19.56 -6.04
C GLY A 111 1.44 -20.77 -5.48
N ASP A 112 2.70 -20.59 -5.06
CA ASP A 112 3.58 -21.70 -4.69
C ASP A 112 3.90 -21.72 -3.19
N ASP A 113 3.26 -22.66 -2.48
CA ASP A 113 3.57 -22.97 -1.07
C ASP A 113 5.03 -23.44 -0.88
N TYR A 114 5.70 -23.93 -1.94
CA TYR A 114 7.08 -24.42 -1.85
C TYR A 114 8.10 -23.30 -1.64
N VAL A 115 7.96 -22.19 -2.36
CA VAL A 115 8.86 -21.03 -2.20
C VAL A 115 8.59 -20.32 -0.87
N ALA A 116 7.32 -20.23 -0.47
CA ALA A 116 6.93 -19.78 0.86
C ALA A 116 7.49 -20.70 1.96
N SER A 117 7.44 -22.03 1.81
CA SER A 117 8.01 -22.99 2.76
C SER A 117 9.54 -22.96 2.84
N MET A 118 10.23 -22.66 1.73
CA MET A 118 11.68 -22.39 1.71
C MET A 118 12.05 -21.09 2.47
N LEU A 119 11.13 -20.14 2.56
CA LEU A 119 11.26 -18.92 3.35
C LEU A 119 10.89 -19.16 4.83
N GLU A 120 9.82 -19.89 5.11
CA GLU A 120 9.35 -20.25 6.47
C GLU A 120 10.33 -21.19 7.20
N GLY A 121 10.98 -22.11 6.48
CA GLY A 121 12.02 -23.00 7.02
C GLY A 121 13.23 -22.27 7.63
N LYS A 122 13.29 -20.93 7.52
CA LYS A 122 14.34 -20.06 8.08
C LYS A 122 14.01 -19.45 9.44
N GLN A 123 12.79 -19.59 9.97
CA GLN A 123 12.47 -19.12 11.34
C GLN A 123 12.85 -20.12 12.45
N MET A 124 13.25 -21.35 12.10
CA MET A 124 13.74 -22.34 13.07
C MET A 124 15.19 -22.73 12.76
N GLY A 125 16.14 -22.03 13.38
CA GLY A 125 17.53 -22.50 13.46
C GLY A 125 18.55 -21.38 13.43
N GLU A 126 19.01 -20.97 14.61
CA GLU A 126 20.36 -20.44 14.79
C GLU A 126 21.37 -21.48 14.24
N SER A 127 21.87 -21.29 13.02
CA SER A 127 23.21 -21.69 12.56
C SER A 127 23.30 -21.52 11.04
N GLY A 128 24.47 -21.08 10.59
CA GLY A 128 24.66 -20.47 9.28
C GLY A 128 24.39 -21.39 8.10
N PHE A 129 23.65 -20.85 7.12
CA PHE A 129 23.62 -21.36 5.74
C PHE A 129 23.44 -20.25 4.70
N PHE A 130 23.71 -18.98 5.05
CA PHE A 130 23.57 -17.84 4.12
C PHE A 130 24.88 -17.46 3.41
N ALA A 131 25.74 -18.43 3.10
CA ALA A 131 26.82 -18.19 2.15
C ALA A 131 26.36 -18.30 0.68
N ASN A 132 25.24 -18.99 0.39
CA ASN A 132 24.82 -19.26 -0.99
C ASN A 132 23.30 -19.07 -1.18
N SER A 133 22.90 -17.87 -1.60
CA SER A 133 21.60 -17.59 -2.23
C SER A 133 21.48 -18.16 -3.66
N SER A 134 22.44 -18.98 -4.11
CA SER A 134 22.57 -19.45 -5.50
C SER A 134 21.59 -20.54 -5.90
N ASP A 135 21.09 -21.36 -4.97
CA ASP A 135 20.38 -22.61 -5.32
C ASP A 135 18.86 -22.47 -5.41
N ALA A 136 18.27 -21.42 -4.80
CA ALA A 136 16.84 -21.15 -4.89
C ALA A 136 16.45 -20.41 -6.19
N MET A 137 17.40 -19.68 -6.79
CA MET A 137 17.16 -18.86 -7.99
C MET A 137 16.85 -19.69 -9.26
N PRO A 138 17.57 -20.79 -9.57
CA PRO A 138 17.26 -21.62 -10.74
C PRO A 138 15.85 -22.22 -10.70
N ALA A 139 15.41 -22.67 -9.52
CA ALA A 139 14.08 -23.23 -9.33
C ALA A 139 12.97 -22.17 -9.55
N LEU A 140 13.19 -20.95 -9.06
CA LEU A 140 12.28 -19.83 -9.27
C LEU A 140 12.16 -19.48 -10.77
N TYR A 141 13.28 -19.38 -11.48
CA TYR A 141 13.28 -19.12 -12.93
C TYR A 141 12.60 -20.23 -13.73
N GLU A 142 12.89 -21.50 -13.43
CA GLU A 142 12.24 -22.63 -14.11
C GLU A 142 10.72 -22.59 -13.93
N LYS A 143 10.26 -22.24 -12.72
CA LYS A 143 8.84 -22.10 -12.42
C LYS A 143 8.20 -20.93 -13.15
N MET A 144 8.86 -19.78 -13.19
CA MET A 144 8.40 -18.64 -13.99
C MET A 144 8.27 -18.99 -15.47
N LEU A 145 9.22 -19.75 -16.03
CA LEU A 145 9.15 -20.25 -17.41
C LEU A 145 7.95 -21.18 -17.62
N LYS A 146 7.70 -22.14 -16.71
CA LYS A 146 6.51 -23.00 -16.78
C LYS A 146 5.20 -22.19 -16.68
N THR A 147 5.12 -21.27 -15.73
CA THR A 147 3.93 -20.41 -15.54
C THR A 147 3.70 -19.48 -16.73
N SER A 148 4.74 -19.07 -17.47
CA SER A 148 4.58 -18.27 -18.70
C SER A 148 3.81 -19.00 -19.81
N VAL A 149 3.82 -20.35 -19.79
CA VAL A 149 3.08 -21.20 -20.72
C VAL A 149 1.71 -21.56 -20.17
N GLU A 150 1.64 -21.91 -18.88
CA GLU A 150 0.41 -22.45 -18.26
C GLU A 150 -0.56 -21.38 -17.74
N GLY A 151 -0.05 -20.18 -17.40
CA GLY A 151 -0.81 -19.10 -16.76
C GLY A 151 -0.21 -17.72 -17.02
N PRO A 152 -0.16 -17.26 -18.29
CA PRO A 152 0.57 -16.06 -18.70
C PRO A 152 0.08 -14.76 -18.03
N GLU A 153 -1.17 -14.71 -17.57
CA GLU A 153 -1.68 -13.55 -16.82
C GLU A 153 -0.89 -13.32 -15.51
N ARG A 154 -0.49 -14.38 -14.80
CA ARG A 154 0.32 -14.27 -13.57
C ARG A 154 1.71 -13.68 -13.83
N ILE A 155 2.26 -13.89 -15.02
CA ILE A 155 3.55 -13.31 -15.41
C ILE A 155 3.43 -11.81 -15.69
N LYS A 156 2.26 -11.34 -16.14
CA LYS A 156 2.03 -9.89 -16.33
C LYS A 156 2.08 -9.14 -15.00
N ASP A 157 1.57 -9.73 -13.93
CA ASP A 157 1.61 -9.16 -12.58
C ASP A 157 3.05 -9.03 -12.05
N ILE A 158 3.90 -10.04 -12.29
CA ILE A 158 5.34 -9.96 -11.96
C ILE A 158 6.02 -8.85 -12.80
N GLY A 159 5.69 -8.77 -14.09
CA GLY A 159 6.20 -7.71 -14.97
C GLY A 159 5.75 -6.31 -14.57
N TYR A 160 4.63 -6.19 -13.88
CA TYR A 160 4.13 -4.93 -13.33
C TYR A 160 4.99 -4.44 -12.17
N VAL A 161 5.24 -5.30 -11.18
CA VAL A 161 6.09 -4.97 -10.03
C VAL A 161 7.53 -4.66 -10.46
N LEU A 162 8.09 -5.40 -11.42
CA LEU A 162 9.41 -5.11 -11.99
C LEU A 162 9.55 -3.69 -12.58
N LYS A 163 8.45 -3.11 -13.10
CA LYS A 163 8.45 -1.75 -13.64
C LYS A 163 8.32 -0.67 -12.58
N MET A 164 7.70 -1.00 -11.44
CA MET A 164 7.39 -0.06 -10.36
C MET A 164 8.45 -0.06 -9.25
N VAL A 165 9.23 -1.13 -9.10
CA VAL A 165 10.39 -1.17 -8.19
C VAL A 165 11.46 -0.24 -8.74
N THR A 166 11.83 0.77 -7.95
CA THR A 166 12.79 1.81 -8.37
C THR A 166 14.24 1.43 -8.10
N ASP A 167 14.46 0.56 -7.11
CA ASP A 167 15.79 0.05 -6.78
C ASP A 167 16.10 -1.25 -7.56
N LYS A 168 17.08 -1.15 -8.46
CA LYS A 168 17.46 -2.27 -9.33
C LYS A 168 18.23 -3.37 -8.60
N ASP A 169 18.80 -3.07 -7.43
CA ASP A 169 19.57 -4.06 -6.65
C ASP A 169 18.64 -5.02 -5.87
N ILE A 170 17.35 -4.69 -5.79
CA ILE A 170 16.29 -5.57 -5.24
C ILE A 170 15.95 -6.70 -6.22
N ILE A 171 16.10 -6.44 -7.52
CA ILE A 171 15.78 -7.40 -8.57
C ILE A 171 16.96 -8.39 -8.70
N PRO A 172 16.73 -9.70 -8.46
CA PRO A 172 17.80 -10.70 -8.42
C PRO A 172 18.33 -11.15 -9.79
#